data_AF-A0A960XK67-F1
#
_entry.id   AF-A0A960XK67-F1
#
_cell.length_a   1.000
_cell.length_b   1.000
_cell.length_c   1.000
_cell.angle_alpha   90.00
_cell.angle_beta   90.00
_cell.angle_gamma   90.00
#
_symmetry.space_group_name_H-M   'P 1'
#
loop_
_entity.id
_entity.type
_entity.pdbx_description
1 polymer ?
#
loop_
_entity_poly.entity_id
_entity_poly.type
_entity_poly.pdbx_seq_one_letter_code
_entity_poly.pdbx_strand_id
1 'polypeptide(L)'
;RDLKEPPPGRSCSWRFRVEAGTRVAFEDGACGAQAFLEGRDFGDFVVWRPDGVPAYHLACVVDDALMGITEVVRGQDLLRSTARQILLFRALGWREPCWYHCPLVTDEHGHRLAKRHDALSLRTLRERGTVAAALRCGWTEG
;
A
#
# COMPACT_ATOMS: atom_id res chain seq x y z
N ARG A 1 -3.85 14.67 24.84
CA ARG A 1 -4.41 15.66 23.91
C ARG A 1 -5.91 15.50 23.94
N ASP A 2 -6.65 16.55 24.26
CA ASP A 2 -8.12 16.53 24.40
C ASP A 2 -8.78 16.25 23.05
N LEU A 3 -9.54 15.15 22.97
CA LEU A 3 -10.39 14.84 21.84
C LEU A 3 -11.60 15.75 21.92
N LYS A 4 -11.58 16.87 21.19
CA LYS A 4 -12.74 17.75 21.09
C LYS A 4 -13.79 17.09 20.21
N GLU A 5 -14.99 16.86 20.76
CA GLU A 5 -16.10 16.31 19.96
C GLU A 5 -16.41 17.26 18.78
N PRO A 6 -16.65 16.71 17.58
CA PRO A 6 -17.03 17.52 16.44
C PRO A 6 -18.42 18.13 16.68
N PRO A 7 -18.67 19.36 16.18
CA PRO A 7 -19.99 19.97 16.25
C PRO A 7 -21.04 19.10 15.50
N PRO A 8 -22.30 19.08 15.96
CA PRO A 8 -23.35 18.27 15.35
C PRO A 8 -23.53 18.58 13.86
N GLY A 9 -23.71 17.54 13.04
CA GLY A 9 -23.96 17.67 11.59
C GLY A 9 -22.72 17.76 10.70
N ARG A 10 -21.50 17.72 11.27
CA ARG A 10 -20.26 17.73 10.48
C ARG A 10 -19.73 16.31 10.29
N SER A 11 -19.59 15.86 9.05
CA SER A 11 -18.96 14.58 8.75
C SER A 11 -17.48 14.61 9.17
N CYS A 12 -17.07 13.64 9.99
CA CYS A 12 -15.72 13.52 10.50
C CYS A 12 -15.07 12.22 10.01
N SER A 13 -13.74 12.25 9.87
CA SER A 13 -12.97 11.04 9.55
C SER A 13 -12.55 10.34 10.83
N TRP A 14 -12.58 9.02 10.85
CA TRP A 14 -12.01 8.24 11.95
C TRP A 14 -10.55 7.94 11.64
N ARG A 15 -9.69 8.07 12.64
CA ARG A 15 -8.25 7.85 12.50
C ARG A 15 -7.79 6.75 13.44
N PHE A 16 -6.88 5.91 12.96
CA PHE A 16 -6.11 5.02 13.82
C PHE A 16 -5.11 5.86 14.60
N ARG A 17 -5.15 5.75 15.92
CA ARG A 17 -4.20 6.41 16.81
C ARG A 17 -2.95 5.55 16.92
N VAL A 18 -1.81 6.11 16.57
CA VAL A 18 -0.51 5.45 16.73
C VAL A 18 0.12 5.93 18.04
N GLU A 19 0.62 4.99 18.85
CA GLU A 19 1.32 5.36 20.08
C GLU A 19 2.68 5.99 19.76
N ALA A 20 3.06 7.02 20.53
CA ALA A 20 4.28 7.75 20.30
C ALA A 20 5.51 6.82 20.37
N GLY A 21 6.38 6.89 19.37
CA GLY A 21 7.58 6.05 19.30
C GLY A 21 7.33 4.61 18.87
N THR A 22 6.11 4.28 18.42
CA THR A 22 5.81 2.96 17.84
C THR A 22 6.76 2.66 16.68
N ARG A 23 7.48 1.54 16.77
CA ARG A 23 8.31 1.00 15.70
C ARG A 23 7.62 -0.19 15.05
N VAL A 24 7.52 -0.17 13.73
CA VAL A 24 7.02 -1.30 12.93
C VAL A 24 8.17 -1.83 12.11
N ALA A 25 8.50 -3.11 12.30
CA ALA A 25 9.48 -3.83 11.51
C ALA A 25 8.86 -5.10 10.93
N PHE A 26 9.29 -5.47 9.74
CA PHE A 26 8.87 -6.67 9.01
C PHE A 26 9.94 -7.09 8.01
N GLU A 27 9.93 -8.37 7.64
CA GLU A 27 10.75 -8.89 6.54
C GLU A 27 9.97 -8.79 5.23
N ASP A 28 10.62 -8.26 4.20
CA ASP A 28 10.09 -8.25 2.84
C ASP A 28 10.90 -9.20 1.94
N GLY A 29 10.21 -9.99 1.12
CA GLY A 29 10.87 -10.97 0.26
C GLY A 29 11.77 -10.37 -0.82
N ALA A 30 11.55 -9.10 -1.23
CA ALA A 30 12.36 -8.41 -2.22
C ALA A 30 13.27 -7.34 -1.60
N CYS A 31 12.75 -6.57 -0.64
CA CYS A 31 13.46 -5.46 -0.04
C CYS A 31 14.24 -5.84 1.23
N GLY A 32 14.12 -7.07 1.73
CA GLY A 32 14.74 -7.53 2.97
C GLY A 32 14.13 -6.86 4.21
N ALA A 33 14.89 -6.82 5.31
CA ALA A 33 14.42 -6.26 6.57
C ALA A 33 14.05 -4.78 6.47
N GLN A 34 12.81 -4.45 6.79
CA GLN A 34 12.27 -3.09 6.79
C GLN A 34 11.92 -2.63 8.21
N ALA A 35 12.11 -1.34 8.48
CA ALA A 35 11.71 -0.74 9.74
C ALA A 35 11.31 0.73 9.58
N PHE A 36 10.20 1.08 10.22
CA PHE A 36 9.60 2.41 10.19
C PHE A 36 9.23 2.86 11.61
N LEU A 37 9.32 4.15 11.87
CA LEU A 37 9.09 4.75 13.18
C LEU A 37 8.00 5.82 13.13
N GLU A 38 7.10 5.78 14.11
CA GLU A 38 6.13 6.84 14.35
C GLU A 38 6.83 8.21 14.56
N GLY A 39 6.25 9.28 14.03
CA GLY A 39 6.80 10.63 14.08
C GLY A 39 7.87 10.92 13.02
N ARG A 40 8.48 9.89 12.42
CA ARG A 40 9.42 10.01 11.30
C ARG A 40 8.79 9.59 9.97
N ASP A 41 8.21 8.40 9.94
CA ASP A 41 7.77 7.75 8.70
C ASP A 41 6.25 7.78 8.53
N PHE A 42 5.53 7.76 9.64
CA PHE A 42 4.07 7.82 9.71
C PHE A 42 3.60 8.37 11.06
N GLY A 43 2.31 8.70 11.15
CA GLY A 43 1.59 9.02 12.38
C GLY A 43 0.14 8.58 12.23
N ASP A 44 -0.76 9.15 13.01
CA ASP A 44 -2.20 8.86 12.91
C ASP A 44 -2.69 8.92 11.46
N PHE A 45 -3.44 7.91 11.03
CA PHE A 45 -3.92 7.80 9.65
C PHE A 45 -5.41 7.51 9.61
N VAL A 46 -6.07 7.94 8.53
CA VAL A 46 -7.52 7.76 8.36
C VAL A 46 -7.83 6.28 8.13
N VAL A 47 -8.84 5.78 8.84
CA VAL A 47 -9.41 4.43 8.68
C VAL A 47 -10.86 4.45 8.19
N TRP A 48 -11.59 5.53 8.48
CA TRP A 48 -12.93 5.76 7.96
C TRP A 48 -13.06 7.18 7.45
N ARG A 49 -13.58 7.34 6.23
CA ARG A 49 -13.71 8.65 5.61
C ARG A 49 -15.04 9.32 6.01
N PRO A 50 -15.13 10.66 5.92
CA PRO A 50 -16.36 11.38 6.23
C PRO A 50 -17.54 11.03 5.30
N ASP A 51 -17.27 10.47 4.11
CA ASP A 51 -18.27 10.05 3.14
C ASP A 51 -18.81 8.63 3.37
N GLY A 52 -18.48 8.01 4.51
CA GLY A 52 -19.05 6.72 4.91
C GLY A 52 -18.35 5.49 4.33
N VAL A 53 -17.20 5.66 3.67
CA VAL A 53 -16.43 4.57 3.06
C VAL A 53 -15.14 4.30 3.85
N PRO A 54 -14.73 3.03 4.02
CA PRO A 54 -13.45 2.71 4.63
C PRO A 54 -12.28 3.33 3.85
N ALA A 55 -11.29 3.83 4.58
CA ALA A 55 -10.06 4.28 3.95
C ALA A 55 -9.21 3.09 3.49
N TYR A 56 -8.34 3.33 2.51
CA TYR A 56 -7.51 2.32 1.85
C TYR A 56 -6.86 1.32 2.80
N HIS A 57 -6.21 1.77 3.87
CA HIS A 57 -5.51 0.87 4.79
C HIS A 57 -6.45 -0.11 5.50
N LEU A 58 -7.62 0.37 5.97
CA LEU A 58 -8.59 -0.49 6.63
C LEU A 58 -9.25 -1.45 5.64
N ALA A 59 -9.65 -0.95 4.46
CA ALA A 59 -10.26 -1.76 3.41
C ALA A 59 -9.36 -2.94 3.03
N CYS A 60 -8.08 -2.67 2.69
CA CYS A 60 -7.14 -3.74 2.33
C CYS A 60 -6.96 -4.76 3.46
N VAL A 61 -6.75 -4.32 4.71
CA VAL A 61 -6.49 -5.25 5.81
C VAL A 61 -7.69 -6.15 6.09
N VAL A 62 -8.90 -5.59 6.06
CA VAL A 62 -10.13 -6.36 6.26
C VAL A 62 -10.34 -7.33 5.11
N ASP A 63 -10.22 -6.88 3.86
CA ASP A 63 -10.39 -7.74 2.69
C ASP A 63 -9.34 -8.86 2.65
N ASP A 64 -8.06 -8.54 2.87
CA ASP A 64 -6.96 -9.51 2.90
C ASP A 64 -7.19 -10.58 3.99
N ALA A 65 -7.59 -10.17 5.19
CA ALA A 65 -7.86 -11.08 6.29
C ALA A 65 -9.07 -11.99 6.01
N LEU A 66 -10.18 -11.42 5.52
CA LEU A 66 -11.41 -12.16 5.24
C LEU A 66 -11.29 -13.08 4.01
N MET A 67 -10.47 -12.71 3.03
CA MET A 67 -10.18 -13.54 1.86
C MET A 67 -9.08 -14.58 2.12
N GLY A 68 -8.45 -14.56 3.30
CA GLY A 68 -7.41 -15.52 3.66
C GLY A 68 -6.11 -15.32 2.86
N ILE A 69 -5.77 -14.09 2.51
CA ILE A 69 -4.54 -13.76 1.78
C ILE A 69 -3.33 -14.11 2.66
N THR A 70 -2.44 -14.95 2.13
CA THR A 70 -1.22 -15.39 2.84
C THR A 70 0.02 -14.61 2.45
N GLU A 71 0.02 -13.97 1.27
CA GLU A 71 1.13 -13.17 0.76
C GLU A 71 0.59 -11.99 -0.06
N VAL A 72 1.13 -10.81 0.19
CA VAL A 72 0.80 -9.58 -0.54
C VAL A 72 1.98 -9.17 -1.40
N VAL A 73 1.78 -9.26 -2.72
CA VAL A 73 2.76 -8.87 -3.75
C VAL A 73 2.33 -7.56 -4.40
N ARG A 74 3.13 -6.50 -4.28
CA ARG A 74 2.79 -5.15 -4.80
C ARG A 74 4.01 -4.27 -5.04
N GLY A 75 3.84 -3.06 -5.58
CA GLY A 75 4.97 -2.16 -5.85
C GLY A 75 5.66 -1.62 -4.59
N GLN A 76 6.99 -1.48 -4.61
CA GLN A 76 7.81 -0.98 -3.49
C GLN A 76 7.48 0.44 -3.01
N ASP A 77 6.75 1.22 -3.80
CA ASP A 77 6.22 2.52 -3.37
C ASP A 77 5.22 2.38 -2.20
N LEU A 78 4.69 1.19 -1.96
CA LEU A 78 3.73 0.89 -0.90
C LEU A 78 4.35 0.36 0.41
N LEU A 79 5.68 0.32 0.54
CA LEU A 79 6.35 -0.14 1.77
C LEU A 79 5.89 0.60 3.03
N ARG A 80 5.75 1.94 2.96
CA ARG A 80 5.23 2.73 4.09
C ARG A 80 3.75 2.46 4.38
N SER A 81 2.98 2.04 3.37
CA SER A 81 1.59 1.61 3.57
C SER A 81 1.53 0.30 4.33
N THR A 82 2.48 -0.61 4.09
CA THR A 82 2.63 -1.87 4.83
C THR A 82 2.76 -1.63 6.32
N ALA A 83 3.62 -0.69 6.74
CA ALA A 83 3.79 -0.38 8.16
C ALA A 83 2.47 0.00 8.85
N ARG A 84 1.61 0.78 8.19
CA ARG A 84 0.28 1.16 8.72
C ARG A 84 -0.70 0.00 8.73
N GLN A 85 -0.69 -0.84 7.69
CA GLN A 85 -1.55 -2.02 7.59
C GLN A 85 -1.19 -3.07 8.63
N ILE A 86 0.10 -3.26 8.92
CA ILE A 86 0.60 -4.10 10.00
C ILE A 86 0.03 -3.66 11.36
N LEU A 87 -0.02 -2.36 11.65
CA LEU A 87 -0.63 -1.86 12.89
C LEU A 87 -2.12 -2.24 12.99
N LEU A 88 -2.85 -2.24 11.88
CA LEU A 88 -4.24 -2.66 11.84
C LEU A 88 -4.39 -4.17 12.04
N PHE A 89 -3.59 -5.00 11.36
CA PHE A 89 -3.58 -6.46 11.57
C PHE A 89 -3.37 -6.78 13.06
N ARG A 90 -2.38 -6.15 13.69
CA ARG A 90 -2.08 -6.31 15.11
C ARG A 90 -3.24 -5.87 16.00
N ALA A 91 -3.81 -4.70 15.74
CA ALA A 91 -4.94 -4.17 16.52
C ALA A 91 -6.21 -5.03 16.41
N LEU A 92 -6.41 -5.68 15.26
CA LEU A 92 -7.55 -6.56 15.00
C LEU A 92 -7.29 -8.03 15.43
N GLY A 93 -6.08 -8.34 15.91
CA GLY A 93 -5.71 -9.69 16.36
C GLY A 93 -5.60 -10.70 15.21
N TRP A 94 -5.36 -10.23 13.99
CA TRP A 94 -5.23 -11.09 12.80
C TRP A 94 -3.76 -11.36 12.47
N ARG A 95 -3.53 -12.49 11.81
CA ARG A 95 -2.20 -12.86 11.31
C ARG A 95 -1.83 -11.98 10.12
N GLU A 96 -0.63 -11.39 10.17
CA GLU A 96 -0.06 -10.64 9.04
C GLU A 96 0.29 -11.61 7.89
N PRO A 97 0.04 -11.23 6.62
CA PRO A 97 0.54 -11.97 5.47
C PRO A 97 2.05 -11.80 5.31
N CYS A 98 2.67 -12.63 4.48
CA CYS A 98 4.01 -12.36 3.95
C CYS A 98 3.97 -11.15 3.00
N TRP A 99 5.08 -10.41 2.90
CA TRP A 99 5.17 -9.21 2.08
C TRP A 99 6.25 -9.37 1.01
N TYR A 100 5.93 -8.98 -0.22
CA TYR A 100 6.89 -8.88 -1.31
C TYR A 100 6.66 -7.60 -2.10
N HIS A 101 7.66 -6.73 -2.14
CA HIS A 101 7.56 -5.43 -2.79
C HIS A 101 8.38 -5.37 -4.09
N CYS A 102 7.68 -5.46 -5.23
CA CYS A 102 8.29 -5.45 -6.56
C CYS A 102 8.98 -4.10 -6.86
N PRO A 103 10.16 -4.11 -7.51
CA PRO A 103 10.79 -2.92 -8.05
C PRO A 103 9.84 -2.13 -8.95
N LEU A 104 10.03 -0.81 -9.00
CA LEU A 104 9.24 0.05 -9.88
C LEU A 104 9.84 -0.02 -11.28
N VAL A 105 9.00 -0.09 -12.30
CA VAL A 105 9.47 -0.02 -13.68
C VAL A 105 10.05 1.36 -13.95
N THR A 106 11.30 1.39 -14.41
CA THR A 106 12.02 2.60 -14.80
C THR A 106 12.24 2.64 -16.31
N ASP A 107 12.46 3.83 -16.85
CA ASP A 107 13.00 4.00 -18.20
C ASP A 107 14.50 3.68 -18.25
N GLU A 108 15.09 3.79 -19.45
CA GLU A 108 16.53 3.59 -19.70
C GLU A 108 17.42 4.57 -18.92
N HIS A 109 16.85 5.63 -18.35
CA HIS A 109 17.53 6.63 -17.54
C HIS A 109 17.27 6.47 -16.04
N GLY A 110 16.58 5.40 -15.62
CA GLY A 110 16.25 5.13 -14.22
C GLY A 110 15.08 5.97 -13.68
N HIS A 111 14.41 6.78 -14.51
CA HIS A 111 13.24 7.51 -14.08
C HIS A 111 12.03 6.58 -14.01
N ARG A 112 11.27 6.70 -12.92
CA ARG A 112 10.06 5.91 -12.74
C ARG A 112 9.08 6.19 -13.88
N LEU A 113 8.69 5.13 -14.59
CA LEU A 113 7.63 5.20 -15.59
C LEU A 113 6.30 5.47 -14.88
N ALA A 114 5.89 6.74 -14.88
CA ALA A 114 4.57 7.14 -14.41
C ALA A 114 3.54 6.96 -15.55
N LYS A 115 2.29 6.66 -15.19
CA LYS A 115 1.13 6.50 -16.10
C LYS A 115 0.91 7.63 -17.12
N ARG A 116 1.63 8.75 -16.99
CA ARG A 116 1.62 9.90 -17.92
C ARG A 116 2.37 9.64 -19.24
N HIS A 117 3.16 8.58 -19.34
CA HIS A 117 3.70 8.11 -20.62
C HIS A 117 2.65 7.22 -21.32
N ASP A 118 1.64 7.87 -21.92
CA ASP A 118 0.48 7.23 -22.58
C ASP A 118 0.88 6.12 -23.58
N ALA A 119 2.08 6.25 -24.17
CA ALA A 119 2.66 5.29 -25.12
C ALA A 119 2.88 3.87 -24.55
N LEU A 120 2.93 3.70 -23.22
CA LEU A 120 3.18 2.42 -22.55
C LEU A 120 1.93 1.87 -21.83
N SER A 121 0.76 2.48 -22.01
CA SER A 121 -0.46 1.92 -21.46
C SER A 121 -0.76 0.56 -22.11
N LEU A 122 -1.31 -0.40 -21.35
CA LEU A 122 -1.73 -1.71 -21.90
C LEU A 122 -2.71 -1.55 -23.07
N ARG A 123 -3.53 -0.49 -23.02
CA ARG A 123 -4.44 -0.11 -24.11
C ARG A 123 -3.65 0.22 -25.37
N THR A 124 -2.70 1.15 -25.28
CA THR A 124 -1.90 1.62 -26.41
C THR A 124 -1.02 0.51 -26.99
N LEU A 125 -0.41 -0.31 -26.13
CA LEU A 125 0.36 -1.49 -26.57
C LEU A 125 -0.50 -2.47 -27.37
N ARG A 126 -1.73 -2.72 -26.89
CA ARG A 126 -2.69 -3.57 -27.60
C ARG A 126 -3.17 -2.96 -28.91
N GLU A 127 -3.45 -1.65 -28.94
CA GLU A 127 -3.82 -0.91 -30.16
C GLU A 127 -2.69 -0.94 -31.21
N ARG A 128 -1.43 -0.97 -30.77
CA ARG A 128 -0.23 -1.13 -31.63
C ARG A 128 0.03 -2.58 -32.06
N GLY A 129 -0.85 -3.53 -31.71
CA GLY A 129 -0.69 -4.94 -32.07
C GLY A 129 0.34 -5.72 -31.25
N THR A 130 0.79 -5.16 -30.11
CA THR A 130 1.70 -5.89 -29.21
C THR A 130 0.94 -7.05 -28.57
N VAL A 131 1.40 -8.28 -28.83
CA VAL A 131 0.80 -9.48 -28.25
C VAL A 131 1.26 -9.69 -26.81
N ALA A 132 0.37 -10.19 -25.96
CA ALA A 132 0.66 -10.40 -24.54
C ALA A 132 1.87 -11.33 -24.29
N ALA A 133 2.11 -12.28 -25.19
CA ALA A 133 3.28 -13.16 -25.11
C ALA A 133 4.60 -12.38 -25.22
N ALA A 134 4.69 -11.42 -26.15
CA ALA A 134 5.88 -10.58 -26.32
C ALA A 134 6.17 -9.73 -25.08
N LEU A 135 5.12 -9.19 -24.45
CA LEU A 135 5.26 -8.43 -23.19
C LEU A 135 5.75 -9.29 -22.03
N ARG A 136 5.32 -10.56 -21.95
CA ARG A 136 5.77 -11.48 -20.89
C ARG A 136 7.21 -11.91 -21.06
N CYS A 137 7.65 -12.21 -22.30
CA CYS A 137 9.05 -12.59 -22.56
C CYS A 137 10.02 -11.48 -22.12
N GLY A 138 9.70 -10.21 -22.41
CA GLY A 138 10.49 -9.07 -21.96
C GLY A 138 10.51 -8.87 -20.44
N TRP A 139 9.66 -9.56 -19.68
CA TRP A 139 9.62 -9.51 -18.21
C TRP A 139 10.38 -10.67 -17.55
N THR A 140 10.50 -11.81 -18.25
CA THR A 140 11.25 -12.98 -17.76
C THR A 140 12.77 -12.87 -17.97
N GLU A 141 13.21 -11.93 -18.80
CA GLU A 141 14.61 -11.70 -19.15
C GLU A 141 15.26 -10.53 -18.37
N GLY A 142 14.53 -9.93 -17.41
CA GLY A 142 14.95 -8.76 -16.63
C GLY A 142 15.15 -9.02 -15.15
#